data_AF-A0A968L5I7-F1
#
_entry.id   AF-A0A968L5I7-F1
#
_cell.length_a   1.000
_cell.length_b   1.000
_cell.length_c   1.000
_cell.angle_alpha   90.00
_cell.angle_beta   90.00
_cell.angle_gamma   90.00
#
_symmetry.space_group_name_H-M   'P 1'
#
loop_
_entity.id
_entity.type
_entity.pdbx_description
1 polymer ?
#
loop_
_entity_poly.entity_id
_entity_poly.type
_entity_poly.pdbx_seq_one_letter_code
_entity_poly.pdbx_strand_id
1 'polypeptide(L)'
;MRKFVADYSLSLVLAGLFIVSWLIQSTAGWVEFAAEQEQHGQIASLFGPSGYIWTWLEATFENWQSEFLQLFTMVVLTTFLIHRHSHESRDNQDQMQEQIEQILAELKGKGT
;
A
#
# COMPACT_ATOMS: atom_id res chain seq x y z
N MET A 1 3.00 -5.67 -26.29
CA MET A 1 2.97 -4.37 -25.57
C MET A 1 1.57 -3.91 -25.20
N ARG A 2 0.59 -3.76 -26.12
CA ARG A 2 -0.79 -3.33 -25.76
C ARG A 2 -1.49 -4.20 -24.70
N LYS A 3 -1.29 -5.52 -24.70
CA LYS A 3 -1.86 -6.41 -23.68
C LYS A 3 -1.27 -6.17 -22.28
N PHE A 4 0.06 -6.10 -22.17
CA PHE A 4 0.74 -5.78 -20.90
C PHE A 4 0.30 -4.43 -20.31
N VAL A 5 0.16 -3.39 -21.14
CA VAL A 5 -0.35 -2.10 -20.66
C VAL A 5 -1.82 -2.18 -20.26
N ALA A 6 -2.65 -2.97 -20.93
CA ALA A 6 -4.05 -3.17 -20.53
C ALA A 6 -4.16 -3.96 -19.22
N ASP A 7 -3.40 -5.04 -19.10
CA ASP A 7 -3.41 -5.97 -17.96
C ASP A 7 -2.80 -5.33 -16.68
N TYR A 8 -1.85 -4.40 -16.84
CA TYR A 8 -1.21 -3.66 -15.73
C TYR A 8 -1.55 -2.16 -15.71
N SER A 9 -2.58 -1.74 -16.45
CA SER A 9 -2.96 -0.33 -16.60
C SER A 9 -3.17 0.37 -15.27
N LEU A 10 -3.89 -0.27 -14.34
CA LEU A 10 -4.17 0.28 -13.02
C LEU A 10 -2.87 0.49 -12.21
N SER A 11 -2.00 -0.52 -12.16
CA SER A 11 -0.72 -0.42 -11.45
C SER A 11 0.18 0.65 -12.05
N LEU A 12 0.19 0.80 -13.37
CA LEU A 12 0.95 1.85 -14.06
C LEU A 12 0.41 3.25 -13.76
N VAL A 13 -0.91 3.44 -13.74
CA VAL A 13 -1.53 4.71 -13.36
C VAL A 13 -1.23 5.05 -11.90
N LEU A 14 -1.38 4.10 -10.98
CA LEU A 14 -1.07 4.30 -9.56
C LEU A 14 0.41 4.60 -9.33
N ALA A 15 1.32 3.87 -9.99
CA ALA A 15 2.75 4.16 -9.93
C ALA A 15 3.09 5.54 -10.49
N GLY A 16 2.43 5.95 -11.59
CA GLY A 16 2.57 7.28 -12.16
C GLY A 16 2.11 8.37 -11.20
N LEU A 17 0.91 8.23 -10.62
CA LEU A 17 0.40 9.16 -9.61
C LEU A 17 1.30 9.23 -8.39
N PHE A 18 1.80 8.09 -7.91
CA PHE A 18 2.75 8.00 -6.81
C PHE A 18 4.04 8.78 -7.10
N ILE A 19 4.64 8.58 -8.27
CA ILE A 19 5.88 9.30 -8.64
C ILE A 19 5.60 10.81 -8.73
N VAL A 20 4.50 11.22 -9.34
CA VAL A 20 4.13 12.64 -9.45
C VAL A 20 3.92 13.25 -8.07
N SER A 21 3.15 12.61 -7.19
CA SER A 21 2.93 13.12 -5.83
C SER A 21 4.22 13.16 -5.02
N TRP A 22 5.07 12.16 -5.16
CA TRP A 22 6.35 12.09 -4.44
C TRP A 22 7.33 13.17 -4.91
N LEU A 23 7.37 13.47 -6.21
CA LEU A 23 8.15 14.59 -6.74
C LEU A 23 7.60 15.94 -6.28
N ILE A 24 6.28 16.11 -6.23
CA ILE A 24 5.65 17.32 -5.68
C ILE A 24 6.05 17.50 -4.21
N GLN A 25 5.93 16.45 -3.39
CA GLN A 25 6.36 16.48 -1.99
C GLN A 25 7.85 16.86 -1.86
N SER A 26 8.71 16.24 -2.66
CA SER A 26 10.16 16.46 -2.62
C SER A 26 10.54 17.89 -3.02
N THR A 27 9.89 18.44 -4.04
CA THR A 27 10.17 19.80 -4.51
C THR A 27 9.56 20.86 -3.61
N ALA A 28 8.35 20.64 -3.08
CA ALA A 28 7.73 21.53 -2.11
C ALA A 28 8.58 21.63 -0.83
N GLY A 29 9.05 20.50 -0.29
CA GLY A 29 9.90 20.51 0.90
C GLY A 29 11.26 21.17 0.65
N TRP A 30 11.84 21.05 -0.55
CA TRP A 30 13.06 21.80 -0.89
C TRP A 30 12.84 23.31 -0.88
N VAL A 31 11.70 23.77 -1.42
CA VAL A 31 11.36 25.21 -1.45
C VAL A 31 11.22 25.75 -0.03
N GLU A 32 10.54 25.02 0.84
CA GLU A 32 10.38 25.38 2.25
C GLU A 32 11.73 25.41 2.98
N PHE A 33 12.53 24.35 2.85
CA PHE A 33 13.86 24.27 3.44
C PHE A 33 14.79 25.39 2.96
N ALA A 34 14.76 25.71 1.67
CA ALA A 34 15.57 26.78 1.12
C ALA A 34 15.16 28.16 1.67
N ALA A 35 13.86 28.40 1.79
CA ALA A 35 13.34 29.63 2.38
C ALA A 35 13.72 29.78 3.86
N GLU A 36 13.65 28.68 4.63
CA GLU A 36 14.09 28.67 6.04
C GLU A 36 15.59 28.96 6.16
N GLN A 37 16.43 28.34 5.34
CA GLN A 37 17.87 28.56 5.37
C GLN A 37 18.24 30.00 5.00
N GLU A 38 17.55 30.59 4.02
CA GLU A 38 17.72 31.99 3.65
C GLU A 38 17.37 32.93 4.81
N GLN A 39 16.28 32.67 5.54
CA GLN A 39 15.90 33.44 6.73
C GLN A 39 16.96 33.36 7.84
N HIS A 40 17.66 32.23 7.96
CA HIS A 40 18.76 32.05 8.90
C HIS A 40 20.12 32.56 8.37
N GLY A 41 20.16 33.17 7.18
CA GLY A 41 21.39 33.65 6.55
C GLY A 41 22.33 32.52 6.10
N GLN A 42 21.80 31.31 5.93
CA GLN A 42 22.53 30.13 5.49
C GLN A 42 22.29 29.86 4.00
N ILE A 43 23.25 29.17 3.37
CA ILE A 43 23.09 28.70 1.99
C ILE A 43 22.40 27.33 2.03
N ALA A 44 21.25 27.22 1.37
CA ALA A 44 20.56 25.94 1.21
C ALA A 44 21.45 24.94 0.47
N SER A 45 21.78 23.83 1.12
CA SER A 45 22.55 22.74 0.54
C SER A 45 21.70 21.48 0.46
N LEU A 46 21.79 20.78 -0.68
CA LEU A 46 21.11 19.50 -0.86
C LEU A 46 21.81 18.39 -0.06
N PHE A 47 23.14 18.41 -0.05
CA PHE A 47 24.00 17.41 0.60
C PHE A 47 24.80 18.02 1.74
N GLY A 48 25.25 17.18 2.66
CA GLY A 48 26.05 17.57 3.82
C GLY A 48 25.36 17.27 5.15
N PRO A 49 26.00 17.59 6.30
CA PRO A 49 25.45 17.28 7.62
C PRO A 49 24.12 17.96 7.91
N SER A 50 23.91 19.16 7.36
CA SER A 50 22.67 19.93 7.43
C SER A 50 22.00 20.04 6.06
N GLY A 51 22.23 19.06 5.18
CA GLY A 51 21.63 19.06 3.85
C GLY A 51 20.16 18.64 3.90
N TYR A 52 19.36 19.17 2.96
CA TYR A 52 17.94 18.81 2.82
C TYR A 52 17.69 17.30 2.69
N ILE A 53 18.67 16.53 2.19
CA ILE A 53 18.55 15.07 2.07
C ILE A 53 18.13 14.39 3.37
N TRP A 54 18.55 14.90 4.54
CA TRP A 54 18.15 14.34 5.83
C TRP A 54 16.68 14.61 6.13
N THR A 55 16.24 15.86 6.01
CA THR A 55 14.83 16.26 6.16
C THR A 55 13.92 15.51 5.20
N TRP A 56 14.35 15.34 3.95
CA TRP A 56 13.63 14.60 2.94
C TRP A 56 13.54 13.10 3.25
N LEU A 57 14.63 12.49 3.72
CA LEU A 57 14.67 11.10 4.16
C LEU A 57 13.75 10.91 5.37
N GLU A 58 13.85 11.76 6.38
CA GLU A 58 13.00 11.73 7.57
C GLU A 58 11.53 11.79 7.17
N ALA A 59 11.11 12.80 6.40
CA ALA A 59 9.72 12.91 5.96
C ALA A 59 9.25 11.70 5.14
N THR A 60 10.12 11.14 4.28
CA THR A 60 9.77 9.95 3.48
C THR A 60 9.65 8.70 4.35
N PHE A 61 10.61 8.49 5.26
CA PHE A 61 10.66 7.33 6.14
C PHE A 61 9.60 7.38 7.24
N GLU A 62 9.25 8.55 7.76
CA GLU A 62 8.15 8.72 8.72
C GLU A 62 6.82 8.32 8.09
N ASN A 63 6.54 8.78 6.86
CA ASN A 63 5.35 8.35 6.12
C ASN A 63 5.33 6.83 5.94
N TRP A 64 6.44 6.25 5.48
CA TRP A 64 6.56 4.80 5.30
C TRP A 64 6.46 4.01 6.60
N GLN A 65 7.06 4.52 7.68
CA GLN A 65 7.00 3.92 9.00
C GLN A 65 5.57 3.90 9.52
N SER A 66 4.83 4.99 9.35
CA SER A 66 3.43 5.09 9.77
C SER A 66 2.55 4.11 9.00
N GLU A 67 2.72 4.02 7.68
CA GLU A 67 1.98 3.06 6.85
C GLU A 67 2.34 1.60 7.20
N PHE A 68 3.61 1.30 7.43
CA PHE A 68 4.02 -0.03 7.88
C PHE A 68 3.41 -0.37 9.24
N LEU A 69 3.46 0.56 10.19
CA LEU A 69 2.86 0.38 11.51
C LEU A 69 1.36 0.17 11.40
N GLN A 70 0.67 0.95 10.57
CA GLN A 70 -0.76 0.79 10.29
C GLN A 70 -1.07 -0.60 9.73
N LEU A 71 -0.36 -1.04 8.68
CA LEU A 71 -0.57 -2.36 8.09
C LEU A 71 -0.25 -3.49 9.08
N PHE A 72 0.83 -3.36 9.84
CA PHE A 72 1.21 -4.32 10.87
C PHE A 72 0.15 -4.40 11.97
N THR A 73 -0.27 -3.25 12.51
CA THR A 73 -1.34 -3.15 13.50
C THR A 73 -2.64 -3.72 12.96
N MET A 74 -2.99 -3.44 11.70
CA MET A 74 -4.16 -4.03 11.05
C MET A 74 -4.06 -5.55 11.03
N VAL A 75 -2.99 -6.14 10.51
CA VAL A 75 -2.82 -7.60 10.44
C VAL A 75 -2.85 -8.25 11.82
N VAL A 76 -2.15 -7.67 12.79
CA VAL A 76 -2.12 -8.16 14.18
C VAL A 76 -3.52 -8.08 14.79
N LEU A 77 -4.16 -6.91 14.77
CA LEU A 77 -5.50 -6.74 15.31
C LEU A 77 -6.52 -7.62 14.58
N THR A 78 -6.47 -7.77 13.26
CA THR A 78 -7.39 -8.66 12.53
C THR A 78 -7.17 -10.13 12.85
N THR A 79 -5.94 -10.53 13.22
CA THR A 79 -5.62 -11.93 13.60
C THR A 79 -5.98 -12.22 15.05
N PHE A 80 -5.77 -11.27 15.97
CA PHE A 80 -6.06 -11.44 17.40
C PHE A 80 -7.52 -11.10 17.75
N LEU A 81 -8.06 -10.06 17.14
CA LEU A 81 -9.47 -9.66 17.21
C LEU A 81 -10.26 -10.24 16.04
N ILE A 82 -9.94 -11.46 15.60
CA ILE A 82 -10.90 -12.27 14.85
C ILE A 82 -12.14 -12.31 15.74
N HIS A 83 -13.18 -11.58 15.34
CA HIS A 83 -14.49 -11.80 15.91
C HIS A 83 -14.76 -13.30 15.75
N ARG A 84 -14.95 -14.00 16.86
CA ARG A 84 -15.30 -15.44 16.93
C ARG A 84 -16.66 -15.76 16.26
N HIS A 85 -17.16 -14.83 15.45
CA HIS A 85 -18.42 -14.74 14.72
C HIS A 85 -18.29 -13.86 13.45
N SER A 86 -17.10 -13.65 12.90
CA SER A 86 -17.00 -13.15 11.51
C SER A 86 -17.57 -14.22 10.59
N HIS A 87 -18.59 -13.87 9.79
CA HIS A 87 -19.33 -14.73 8.87
C HIS A 87 -18.49 -15.40 7.76
N GLU A 88 -17.17 -15.22 7.78
CA GLU A 88 -16.22 -15.85 6.84
C GLU A 88 -15.40 -16.98 7.51
N SER A 89 -15.71 -17.33 8.76
CA SER A 89 -15.00 -18.36 9.53
C SER A 89 -15.62 -19.75 9.35
N ARG A 90 -14.84 -20.68 8.76
CA ARG A 90 -15.03 -22.15 8.64
C ARG A 90 -16.31 -22.68 7.98
N ASP A 91 -17.46 -22.08 8.25
CA ASP A 91 -18.75 -22.46 7.68
C ASP A 91 -18.74 -22.33 6.15
N ASN A 92 -18.02 -21.34 5.61
CA ASN A 92 -17.90 -21.16 4.15
C ASN A 92 -17.03 -22.23 3.49
N GLN A 93 -16.01 -22.77 4.16
CA GLN A 93 -15.21 -23.87 3.57
C GLN A 93 -15.97 -25.19 3.58
N ASP A 94 -16.67 -25.49 4.68
CA ASP A 94 -17.46 -26.70 4.81
C ASP A 94 -18.69 -26.65 3.86
N GLN A 95 -19.37 -25.50 3.76
CA GLN A 95 -20.45 -25.29 2.78
C GLN A 95 -19.96 -25.31 1.33
N MET A 96 -18.78 -24.77 1.02
CA MET A 96 -18.20 -24.84 -0.32
C MET A 96 -17.90 -26.30 -0.70
N GLN A 97 -17.39 -27.10 0.25
CA GLN A 97 -17.15 -28.53 0.02
C GLN A 97 -18.46 -29.30 -0.20
N GLU A 98 -19.49 -29.05 0.61
CA GLU A 98 -20.81 -29.67 0.44
C GLU A 98 -21.45 -29.29 -0.90
N GLN A 99 -21.34 -28.03 -1.34
CA GLN A 99 -21.85 -27.59 -2.65
C GLN A 99 -21.10 -28.25 -3.80
N ILE A 100 -19.77 -28.37 -3.72
CA ILE A 100 -18.97 -29.09 -4.72
C ILE A 100 -19.39 -30.56 -4.79
N GLU A 101 -19.62 -31.20 -3.64
CA GLU A 101 -20.02 -32.61 -3.58
C GLU A 101 -21.44 -32.83 -4.14
N GLN A 102 -22.38 -31.93 -3.84
CA GLN A 102 -23.73 -31.96 -4.44
C GLN A 102 -23.70 -31.80 -5.96
N ILE A 103 -22.91 -30.85 -6.48
CA ILE A 103 -22.77 -30.64 -7.94
C ILE A 103 -22.16 -31.89 -8.60
N LEU A 104 -21.14 -32.49 -7.99
CA LEU A 104 -20.53 -33.72 -8.50
C LEU A 104 -21.54 -34.89 -8.50
N ALA A 105 -22.37 -35.02 -7.47
CA ALA A 105 -23.41 -36.04 -7.40
C ALA A 105 -24.50 -35.84 -8.46
N GLU A 106 -24.94 -34.60 -8.70
CA GLU A 106 -25.94 -34.26 -9.73
C GLU A 106 -25.41 -34.55 -11.14
N LEU A 107 -24.17 -34.19 -11.44
CA LEU A 107 -23.52 -34.48 -12.72
C LEU A 107 -23.37 -35.99 -12.96
N LYS A 108 -23.09 -36.76 -11.91
CA LYS A 108 -22.99 -38.23 -11.98
C LYS A 108 -24.35 -38.89 -12.20
N GLY A 109 -25.43 -38.32 -11.68
CA GLY A 109 -26.81 -38.79 -11.87
C GLY A 109 -27.44 -38.43 -13.22
N LYS A 110 -26.97 -37.37 -13.89
CA LYS A 110 -27.39 -36.97 -15.25
C LYS A 110 -26.60 -37.67 -16.37
N GLY A 111 -25.55 -38.42 -16.03
CA GLY A 111 -24.66 -39.10 -16.97
C GLY A 111 -25.02 -40.55 -17.32
N THR A 112 -26.18 -41.05 -16.86
CA THR A 112 -26.79 -42.34 -17.25
C THR A 112 -28.07 -42.09 -18.02
#